data_AF-A0A7V3PXR9-F1
#
_entry.id   AF-A0A7V3PXR9-F1
#
_cell.length_a   1.000
_cell.length_b   1.000
_cell.length_c   1.000
_cell.angle_alpha   90.00
_cell.angle_beta   90.00
_cell.angle_gamma   90.00
#
_symmetry.space_group_name_H-M   'P 1'
#
loop_
_entity.id
_entity.type
_entity.pdbx_description
1 polymer ?
#
loop_
_entity_poly.entity_id
_entity_poly.type
_entity_poly.pdbx_seq_one_letter_code
_entity_poly.pdbx_strand_id
1 'polypeptide(L)'
;MGDLDFLRRCIQGENASWDIFVKRYSRLIYSYICGILKRSLAPELIQDYAQDIFQGLFAYLVEDNFKKLRTFKAKNGCSLASWLRQVTVNYTIDFLRRERQMISLEEENDDGLNLKDTIADSSLPVSLLTEQHEDLSILKECFERLGFEEKLFLEFHFNQNLKLKELMRVFKTSRAAIDMRKKRIILQLKECFKIKGYLLDL
;
A
#
# COMPACT_ATOMS: atom_id res chain seq x y z
N MET A 1 13.04 14.19 20.03
CA MET A 1 12.10 13.14 20.50
C MET A 1 12.04 12.07 19.43
N GLY A 2 12.34 10.81 19.74
CA GLY A 2 12.30 9.73 18.75
C GLY A 2 10.87 9.31 18.41
N ASP A 3 10.67 8.76 17.22
CA ASP A 3 9.35 8.30 16.74
C ASP A 3 8.70 7.27 17.68
N LEU A 4 9.50 6.39 18.29
CA LEU A 4 9.00 5.41 19.26
C LEU A 4 8.47 6.05 20.55
N ASP A 5 9.15 7.08 21.06
CA ASP A 5 8.71 7.79 22.26
C ASP A 5 7.46 8.61 21.97
N PHE A 6 7.42 9.26 20.80
CA PHE A 6 6.25 9.99 20.33
C PHE A 6 5.03 9.10 20.22
N LEU A 7 5.19 7.95 19.57
CA LEU A 7 4.11 6.98 19.43
C LEU A 7 3.69 6.36 20.77
N ARG A 8 4.63 6.14 21.69
CA ARG A 8 4.32 5.62 23.03
C ARG A 8 3.37 6.54 23.79
N ARG A 9 3.63 7.85 23.79
CA ARG A 9 2.76 8.85 24.45
C ARG A 9 1.35 8.88 23.85
N CYS A 10 1.26 8.83 22.51
CA CYS A 10 -0.01 8.70 21.81
C CYS A 10 -0.82 7.49 22.31
N ILE A 11 -0.16 6.34 22.40
CA ILE A 11 -0.77 5.07 22.83
C ILE A 11 -1.14 5.06 24.33
N GLN A 12 -0.47 5.87 25.15
CA GLN A 12 -0.75 5.99 26.59
C GLN A 12 -1.96 6.89 26.90
N GLY A 13 -2.63 7.44 25.88
CA GLY A 13 -3.81 8.28 26.06
C GLY A 13 -3.47 9.76 26.32
N GLU A 14 -2.26 10.19 26.00
CA GLU A 14 -1.91 11.62 26.07
C GLU A 14 -2.54 12.36 24.88
N ASN A 15 -3.69 12.99 25.10
CA ASN A 15 -4.48 13.67 24.07
C ASN A 15 -3.65 14.66 23.25
N ALA A 16 -2.78 15.46 23.89
CA ALA A 16 -1.92 16.41 23.19
C ALA A 16 -0.96 15.74 22.18
N SER A 17 -0.39 14.58 22.54
CA SER A 17 0.45 13.80 21.63
C SER A 17 -0.35 13.22 20.47
N TRP A 18 -1.57 12.74 20.74
CA TRP A 18 -2.49 12.25 19.69
C TRP A 18 -2.92 13.36 18.72
N ASP A 19 -3.24 14.56 19.21
CA ASP A 19 -3.59 15.71 18.37
C ASP A 19 -2.43 16.09 17.44
N ILE A 20 -1.19 16.05 17.96
CA ILE A 20 0.01 16.27 17.15
C ILE A 20 0.16 15.14 16.11
N PHE A 21 -0.14 13.89 16.47
CA PHE A 21 -0.06 12.76 15.55
C PHE A 21 -1.02 12.94 14.38
N VAL A 22 -2.29 13.24 14.66
CA VAL A 22 -3.32 13.50 13.65
C VAL A 22 -2.86 14.66 12.77
N LYS A 23 -2.60 15.85 13.34
CA LYS A 23 -2.19 17.03 12.57
C LYS A 23 -0.97 16.79 11.68
N ARG A 24 0.02 16.04 12.18
CA ARG A 24 1.26 15.75 11.45
C ARG A 24 1.05 14.81 10.27
N TYR A 25 0.24 13.78 10.44
CA TYR A 25 0.15 12.69 9.47
C TYR A 25 -1.11 12.71 8.60
N SER A 26 -2.14 13.49 8.93
CA SER A 26 -3.37 13.59 8.13
C SER A 26 -3.10 13.95 6.67
N ARG A 27 -2.28 14.98 6.41
CA ARG A 27 -1.95 15.39 5.03
C ARG A 27 -1.20 14.29 4.27
N LEU A 28 -0.25 13.63 4.92
CA LEU A 28 0.52 12.51 4.35
C LEU A 28 -0.43 11.38 3.97
N ILE A 29 -1.23 10.91 4.92
CA ILE A 29 -2.19 9.82 4.74
C ILE A 29 -3.16 10.14 3.61
N TYR A 30 -3.83 11.29 3.67
CA TYR A 30 -4.82 11.69 2.69
C TYR A 30 -4.22 11.79 1.28
N SER A 31 -2.99 12.32 1.16
CA SER A 31 -2.30 12.39 -0.13
C SER A 31 -2.05 11.02 -0.76
N TYR A 32 -1.69 10.00 0.03
CA TYR A 32 -1.51 8.64 -0.46
C TYR A 32 -2.83 7.97 -0.85
N ILE A 33 -3.88 8.16 -0.05
CA ILE A 33 -5.21 7.66 -0.37
C ILE A 33 -5.66 8.21 -1.72
N CYS A 34 -5.70 9.54 -1.89
CA CYS A 34 -6.10 10.16 -3.15
C CYS A 34 -5.20 9.73 -4.33
N GLY A 35 -3.89 9.59 -4.10
CA GLY A 35 -2.96 9.13 -5.13
C GLY A 35 -3.26 7.73 -5.64
N ILE A 36 -3.74 6.83 -4.78
CA ILE A 36 -4.18 5.48 -5.17
C ILE A 36 -5.53 5.54 -5.85
N LEU A 37 -6.51 6.26 -5.28
CA LEU A 37 -7.87 6.33 -5.82
C LEU A 37 -7.91 6.94 -7.23
N LYS A 38 -7.10 7.97 -7.50
CA LYS A 38 -6.95 8.56 -8.84
C LYS A 38 -6.53 7.56 -9.93
N ARG A 39 -5.95 6.43 -9.56
CA ARG A 39 -5.51 5.38 -10.48
C ARG A 39 -6.55 4.27 -10.65
N SER A 40 -7.66 4.33 -9.92
CA SER A 40 -8.58 3.20 -9.76
C SER A 40 -10.06 3.57 -9.80
N LEU A 41 -10.40 4.86 -9.71
CA LEU A 41 -11.77 5.38 -9.67
C LEU A 41 -11.88 6.64 -10.56
N ALA A 42 -13.10 6.90 -11.04
CA ALA A 42 -13.44 8.18 -11.69
C ALA A 42 -13.33 9.36 -10.70
N PRO A 43 -12.96 10.57 -11.17
CA PRO A 43 -12.71 11.75 -10.34
C PRO A 43 -13.80 12.08 -9.32
N GLU A 44 -15.07 11.94 -9.71
CA GLU A 44 -16.24 12.24 -8.90
C GLU A 44 -16.38 11.36 -7.66
N LEU A 45 -15.90 10.12 -7.69
CA LEU A 45 -15.98 9.19 -6.56
C LEU A 45 -14.80 9.35 -5.59
N ILE A 46 -13.72 10.03 -6.00
CA ILE A 46 -12.47 10.06 -5.23
C ILE A 46 -12.66 10.71 -3.88
N GLN A 47 -13.46 11.77 -3.79
CA GLN A 47 -13.62 12.53 -2.55
C GLN A 47 -14.31 11.68 -1.47
N ASP A 48 -15.42 11.05 -1.81
CA ASP A 48 -16.22 10.26 -0.88
C ASP A 48 -15.44 9.02 -0.41
N TYR A 49 -14.87 8.27 -1.36
CA TYR A 49 -14.01 7.13 -1.04
C TYR A 49 -12.78 7.54 -0.22
N ALA A 50 -12.17 8.69 -0.52
CA ALA A 50 -11.02 9.17 0.25
C ALA A 50 -11.39 9.47 1.70
N GLN A 51 -12.57 10.06 1.93
CA GLN A 51 -13.06 10.36 3.26
C GLN A 51 -13.32 9.08 4.05
N ASP A 52 -14.01 8.10 3.47
CA ASP A 52 -14.33 6.84 4.13
C ASP A 52 -13.07 6.04 4.47
N ILE A 53 -12.15 5.94 3.52
CA ILE A 53 -10.86 5.25 3.75
C ILE A 53 -10.04 5.98 4.81
N PHE A 54 -10.03 7.31 4.81
CA PHE A 54 -9.29 8.09 5.80
C PHE A 54 -9.85 7.87 7.21
N GLN A 55 -11.17 7.96 7.39
CA GLN A 55 -11.82 7.72 8.68
C GLN A 55 -11.63 6.28 9.14
N GLY A 56 -11.86 5.31 8.25
CA GLY A 56 -11.65 3.89 8.50
C GLY A 56 -10.21 3.55 8.88
N LEU A 57 -9.23 4.20 8.25
CA LEU A 57 -7.82 4.02 8.60
C LEU A 57 -7.53 4.51 10.02
N PHE A 58 -8.01 5.70 10.40
CA PHE A 58 -7.81 6.19 11.77
C PHE A 58 -8.50 5.29 12.80
N ALA A 59 -9.71 4.81 12.52
CA ALA A 59 -10.39 3.82 13.35
C ALA A 59 -9.54 2.54 13.49
N TYR A 60 -9.00 2.04 12.39
CA TYR A 60 -8.10 0.88 12.35
C TYR A 60 -6.77 1.09 13.10
N LEU A 61 -6.28 2.32 13.20
CA LEU A 61 -5.08 2.61 13.99
C LEU A 61 -5.35 2.59 15.49
N VAL A 62 -6.56 2.93 15.93
CA VAL A 62 -6.93 3.04 17.35
C VAL A 62 -7.62 1.79 17.91
N GLU A 63 -8.23 0.97 17.06
CA GLU A 63 -8.89 -0.28 17.45
C GLU A 63 -7.96 -1.21 18.24
N ASP A 64 -8.56 -2.14 19.01
CA ASP A 64 -7.83 -3.12 19.82
C ASP A 64 -6.74 -2.48 20.72
N ASN A 65 -7.02 -1.32 21.32
CA ASN A 65 -6.05 -0.58 22.15
C ASN A 65 -4.75 -0.28 21.40
N PHE A 66 -4.88 0.35 20.22
CA PHE A 66 -3.78 0.75 19.34
C PHE A 66 -2.88 -0.43 18.91
N LYS A 67 -3.43 -1.64 18.80
CA LYS A 67 -2.66 -2.87 18.48
C LYS A 67 -1.82 -2.69 17.22
N LYS A 68 -2.35 -2.03 16.20
CA LYS A 68 -1.64 -1.76 14.96
C LYS A 68 -0.44 -0.83 15.17
N LEU A 69 -0.61 0.30 15.85
CA LEU A 69 0.48 1.24 16.13
C LEU A 69 1.59 0.57 16.97
N ARG A 70 1.24 -0.31 17.91
CA ARG A 70 2.21 -1.08 18.73
C ARG A 70 3.12 -2.02 17.91
N THR A 71 2.77 -2.31 16.66
CA THR A 71 3.60 -3.10 15.74
C THR A 71 4.77 -2.32 15.13
N PHE A 72 4.76 -0.98 15.20
CA PHE A 72 5.90 -0.18 14.75
C PHE A 72 7.11 -0.42 15.66
N LYS A 73 8.28 -0.67 15.06
CA LYS A 73 9.53 -1.02 15.78
C LYS A 73 10.75 -0.19 15.39
N ALA A 74 10.60 0.81 14.51
CA ALA A 74 11.71 1.64 14.00
C ALA A 74 12.97 0.86 13.57
N LYS A 75 12.81 -0.36 13.05
CA LYS A 75 13.94 -1.21 12.64
C LYS A 75 14.58 -0.65 11.37
N ASN A 76 15.90 -0.77 11.27
CA ASN A 76 16.70 -0.37 10.10
C ASN A 76 16.48 1.10 9.68
N GLY A 77 16.27 2.01 10.64
CA GLY A 77 16.06 3.44 10.35
C GLY A 77 14.68 3.78 9.77
N CYS A 78 13.74 2.83 9.73
CA CYS A 78 12.38 3.09 9.24
C CYS A 78 11.65 4.09 10.15
N SER A 79 11.34 5.26 9.60
CA SER A 79 10.57 6.30 10.28
C SER A 79 9.10 5.91 10.42
N LEU A 80 8.41 6.54 11.37
CA LEU A 80 6.98 6.40 11.57
C LEU A 80 6.20 6.84 10.34
N ALA A 81 6.66 7.90 9.65
CA ALA A 81 6.07 8.37 8.41
C ALA A 81 6.13 7.30 7.30
N SER A 82 7.30 6.68 7.10
CA SER A 82 7.49 5.62 6.11
C SER A 82 6.63 4.38 6.43
N TRP A 83 6.53 4.03 7.71
CA TRP A 83 5.66 2.94 8.14
C TRP A 83 4.17 3.27 7.93
N LEU A 84 3.72 4.49 8.29
CA LEU A 84 2.34 4.93 8.11
C LEU A 84 1.94 4.98 6.65
N ARG A 85 2.84 5.39 5.75
CA ARG A 85 2.64 5.29 4.31
C ARG A 85 2.28 3.86 3.92
N GLN A 86 3.07 2.87 4.33
CA GLN A 86 2.81 1.48 3.97
C GLN A 86 1.47 0.98 4.53
N VAL A 87 1.13 1.35 5.77
CA VAL A 87 -0.15 0.99 6.37
C VAL A 87 -1.31 1.62 5.58
N THR A 88 -1.19 2.88 5.20
CA THR A 88 -2.18 3.61 4.39
C THR A 88 -2.40 2.96 3.03
N VAL A 89 -1.31 2.64 2.32
CA VAL A 89 -1.35 1.98 1.01
C VAL A 89 -2.08 0.64 1.11
N ASN A 90 -1.68 -0.20 2.06
CA ASN A 90 -2.27 -1.53 2.23
C ASN A 90 -3.76 -1.43 2.57
N TYR A 91 -4.12 -0.53 3.49
CA TYR A 91 -5.50 -0.33 3.89
C TYR A 91 -6.39 0.16 2.74
N THR A 92 -5.89 1.11 1.93
CA THR A 92 -6.60 1.65 0.76
C THR A 92 -6.82 0.56 -0.30
N ILE A 93 -5.80 -0.26 -0.57
CA ILE A 93 -5.91 -1.38 -1.52
C ILE A 93 -6.90 -2.43 -1.01
N ASP A 94 -6.84 -2.78 0.27
CA ASP A 94 -7.77 -3.74 0.88
C ASP A 94 -9.22 -3.23 0.84
N PHE A 95 -9.44 -1.93 1.05
CA PHE A 95 -10.74 -1.30 0.90
C PHE A 95 -11.27 -1.45 -0.54
N LEU A 96 -10.49 -1.01 -1.53
CA LEU A 96 -10.88 -1.09 -2.95
C LEU A 96 -11.16 -2.54 -3.41
N ARG A 97 -10.41 -3.50 -2.87
CA ARG A 97 -10.64 -4.92 -3.18
C ARG A 97 -11.97 -5.41 -2.63
N ARG A 98 -12.37 -4.99 -1.42
CA ARG A 98 -13.66 -5.36 -0.83
C ARG A 98 -14.82 -4.75 -1.58
N GLU A 99 -14.70 -3.47 -1.95
CA GLU A 99 -15.69 -2.76 -2.76
C GLU A 99 -15.95 -3.48 -4.09
N ARG A 100 -14.89 -3.85 -4.82
CA ARG A 100 -15.00 -4.63 -6.06
C ARG A 100 -15.66 -6.00 -5.85
N GLN A 101 -15.43 -6.65 -4.71
CA GLN A 101 -16.03 -7.94 -4.40
C GLN A 101 -17.52 -7.83 -4.05
N MET A 102 -17.93 -6.79 -3.32
CA MET A 102 -19.36 -6.56 -3.03
C MET A 102 -20.14 -6.32 -4.32
N ILE A 103 -19.60 -5.49 -5.21
CA ILE A 103 -20.21 -5.23 -6.52
C ILE A 103 -20.32 -6.51 -7.36
N SER A 104 -19.29 -7.36 -7.37
CA SER A 104 -19.30 -8.63 -8.11
C SER A 104 -20.30 -9.67 -7.56
N LEU A 105 -20.77 -9.52 -6.31
CA LEU A 105 -21.78 -10.40 -5.71
C LEU A 105 -23.20 -9.85 -5.86
N GLU A 106 -23.33 -8.54 -6.11
CA GLU A 106 -24.60 -7.83 -6.29
C GLU A 106 -25.04 -7.74 -7.77
N GLU A 107 -24.25 -8.26 -8.73
CA GLU A 107 -24.56 -8.34 -10.18
C GLU A 107 -25.66 -9.37 -10.55
N GLU A 108 -26.69 -9.51 -9.72
CA GLU A 108 -27.99 -10.04 -10.11
C GLU A 108 -29.08 -9.10 -9.62
N ASN A 109 -29.13 -7.84 -10.06
CA ASN A 109 -30.38 -7.07 -10.13
C ASN A 109 -30.30 -5.90 -11.12
N ASP A 110 -31.41 -5.76 -11.83
CA ASP A 110 -31.78 -4.85 -12.91
C ASP A 110 -31.94 -3.42 -12.40
N ASP A 111 -30.96 -2.53 -12.66
CA ASP A 111 -31.17 -1.09 -12.92
C ASP A 111 -29.84 -0.37 -13.22
N GLY A 112 -29.46 -0.39 -14.51
CA GLY A 112 -29.16 0.83 -15.28
C GLY A 112 -27.91 1.70 -15.05
N LEU A 113 -27.08 1.50 -14.02
CA LEU A 113 -25.80 2.22 -13.88
C LEU A 113 -24.68 1.30 -13.40
N ASN A 114 -24.06 0.60 -14.35
CA ASN A 114 -22.93 -0.28 -14.10
C ASN A 114 -21.67 0.52 -13.72
N LEU A 115 -21.15 0.31 -12.50
CA LEU A 115 -19.85 0.87 -12.09
C LEU A 115 -18.68 0.31 -12.92
N LYS A 116 -18.89 -0.76 -13.70
CA LYS A 116 -17.95 -1.23 -14.73
C LYS A 116 -17.66 -0.14 -15.78
N ASP A 117 -18.59 0.78 -16.03
CA ASP A 117 -18.40 1.91 -16.96
C ASP A 117 -17.78 3.15 -16.27
N THR A 118 -17.71 3.16 -14.93
CA THR A 118 -17.18 4.28 -14.11
C THR A 118 -15.74 4.06 -13.64
N ILE A 119 -15.14 2.92 -13.96
CA ILE A 119 -13.68 2.75 -13.87
C ILE A 119 -13.10 3.49 -15.07
N ALA A 120 -12.67 4.73 -14.87
CA ALA A 120 -12.11 5.57 -15.91
C ALA A 120 -11.08 4.81 -16.75
N ASP A 121 -11.23 4.93 -18.07
CA ASP A 121 -10.25 4.42 -19.04
C ASP A 121 -8.86 4.98 -18.69
N SER A 122 -7.89 4.08 -18.65
CA SER A 122 -6.56 4.23 -18.06
C SER A 122 -5.60 5.18 -18.83
N SER A 123 -6.11 6.25 -19.43
CA SER A 123 -5.30 7.24 -20.15
C SER A 123 -4.96 8.45 -19.26
N LEU A 124 -3.68 8.56 -18.92
CA LEU A 124 -3.09 9.57 -18.04
C LEU A 124 -2.78 10.90 -18.79
N PRO A 125 -2.68 12.04 -18.10
CA PRO A 125 -2.25 13.32 -18.69
C PRO A 125 -0.77 13.35 -19.11
N VAL A 126 -0.52 13.82 -20.34
CA VAL A 126 0.72 13.69 -21.13
C VAL A 126 2.02 14.18 -20.47
N SER A 127 1.97 15.13 -19.53
CA SER A 127 3.18 15.67 -18.90
C SER A 127 3.71 14.84 -17.72
N LEU A 128 2.89 13.99 -17.12
CA LEU A 128 3.29 13.02 -16.07
C LEU A 128 3.63 11.64 -16.65
N LEU A 129 3.32 11.44 -17.94
CA LEU A 129 3.57 10.20 -18.66
C LEU A 129 5.06 9.94 -18.87
N THR A 130 5.86 10.96 -19.14
CA THR A 130 7.24 10.75 -19.59
C THR A 130 8.13 10.16 -18.49
N GLU A 131 8.11 10.70 -17.27
CA GLU A 131 8.88 10.18 -16.14
C GLU A 131 8.29 8.85 -15.59
N GLN A 132 6.96 8.70 -15.55
CA GLN A 132 6.32 7.48 -15.04
C GLN A 132 6.35 6.31 -16.03
N HIS A 133 6.33 6.57 -17.35
CA HIS A 133 6.52 5.52 -18.35
C HIS A 133 7.92 4.96 -18.30
N GLU A 134 8.94 5.80 -18.06
CA GLU A 134 10.31 5.33 -17.91
C GLU A 134 10.45 4.46 -16.65
N ASP A 135 9.95 4.91 -15.50
CA ASP A 135 9.96 4.12 -14.26
C ASP A 135 9.19 2.80 -14.37
N LEU A 136 7.99 2.80 -14.96
CA LEU A 136 7.18 1.60 -15.16
C LEU A 136 7.75 0.67 -16.24
N SER A 137 8.34 1.22 -17.30
CA SER A 137 9.03 0.44 -18.33
C SER A 137 10.24 -0.26 -17.73
N ILE A 138 11.04 0.45 -16.95
CA ILE A 138 12.20 -0.12 -16.25
C ILE A 138 11.76 -1.14 -15.21
N LEU A 139 10.70 -0.86 -14.45
CA LEU A 139 10.15 -1.83 -13.50
C LEU A 139 9.72 -3.12 -14.23
N LYS A 140 9.03 -3.01 -15.36
CA LYS A 140 8.63 -4.16 -16.19
C LYS A 140 9.85 -4.93 -16.68
N GLU A 141 10.88 -4.25 -17.20
CA GLU A 141 12.12 -4.89 -17.62
C GLU A 141 12.83 -5.61 -16.47
N CYS A 142 12.91 -4.97 -15.31
CA CYS A 142 13.51 -5.56 -14.11
C CYS A 142 12.69 -6.71 -13.55
N PHE A 143 11.36 -6.62 -13.64
CA PHE A 143 10.44 -7.70 -13.28
C PHE A 143 10.61 -8.89 -14.21
N GLU A 144 10.81 -8.67 -15.51
CA GLU A 144 11.02 -9.77 -16.47
C GLU A 144 12.27 -10.59 -16.18
N ARG A 145 13.29 -9.98 -15.56
CA ARG A 145 14.53 -10.66 -15.13
C ARG A 145 14.36 -11.55 -13.90
N LEU A 146 13.24 -11.43 -13.18
CA LEU A 146 12.96 -12.31 -12.04
C LEU A 146 12.61 -13.72 -12.52
N GLY A 147 13.03 -14.72 -11.75
CA GLY A 147 12.65 -16.11 -12.01
C GLY A 147 11.14 -16.35 -11.81
N PHE A 148 10.63 -17.46 -12.34
CA PHE A 148 9.21 -17.83 -12.22
C PHE A 148 8.71 -17.85 -10.77
N GLU A 149 9.47 -18.47 -9.85
CA GLU A 149 9.10 -18.52 -8.43
C GLU A 149 9.09 -17.14 -7.76
N GLU A 150 9.92 -16.21 -8.22
CA GLU A 150 10.03 -14.85 -7.69
C GLU A 150 8.87 -14.00 -8.17
N LYS A 151 8.51 -14.09 -9.45
CA LYS A 151 7.30 -13.48 -10.03
C LYS A 151 6.05 -14.00 -9.31
N LEU A 152 5.95 -15.31 -9.12
CA LEU A 152 4.85 -15.95 -8.40
C LEU A 152 4.77 -15.50 -6.94
N PHE A 153 5.92 -15.31 -6.28
CA PHE A 153 5.97 -14.77 -4.92
C PHE A 153 5.41 -13.34 -4.87
N LEU A 154 5.81 -12.49 -5.82
CA LEU A 154 5.31 -11.12 -5.91
C LEU A 154 3.81 -11.08 -6.19
N GLU A 155 3.34 -11.91 -7.10
CA GLU A 155 1.91 -12.05 -7.43
C GLU A 155 1.08 -12.42 -6.20
N PHE A 156 1.48 -13.48 -5.49
CA PHE A 156 0.78 -13.89 -4.27
C PHE A 156 0.89 -12.86 -3.15
N HIS A 157 2.07 -12.28 -2.93
CA HIS A 157 2.27 -11.39 -1.80
C HIS A 157 1.64 -10.01 -2.01
N PHE A 158 1.76 -9.44 -3.21
CA PHE A 158 1.38 -8.06 -3.49
C PHE A 158 0.08 -7.95 -4.26
N ASN A 159 -0.22 -8.84 -5.21
CA ASN A 159 -1.48 -8.78 -5.95
C ASN A 159 -2.63 -9.45 -5.19
N GLN A 160 -2.36 -10.62 -4.60
CA GLN A 160 -3.38 -11.39 -3.88
C GLN A 160 -3.36 -11.14 -2.36
N ASN A 161 -2.41 -10.33 -1.87
CA ASN A 161 -2.25 -9.93 -0.48
C ASN A 161 -2.13 -11.10 0.52
N LEU A 162 -1.54 -12.22 0.09
CA LEU A 162 -1.33 -13.38 0.95
C LEU A 162 -0.38 -13.02 2.11
N LYS A 163 -0.85 -13.29 3.34
CA LYS A 163 -0.04 -13.12 4.55
C LYS A 163 1.15 -14.07 4.50
N LEU A 164 2.25 -13.69 5.15
CA LEU A 164 3.48 -14.48 5.19
C LEU A 164 3.26 -15.93 5.68
N LYS A 165 2.25 -16.21 6.50
CA LYS A 165 1.89 -17.59 6.92
C LYS A 165 1.32 -18.42 5.76
N GLU A 166 0.51 -17.82 4.89
CA GLU A 166 -0.04 -18.50 3.73
C GLU A 166 1.03 -18.69 2.64
N LEU A 167 1.93 -17.72 2.47
CA LEU A 167 3.09 -17.87 1.58
C LEU A 167 3.97 -19.05 2.01
N MET A 168 4.20 -19.24 3.31
CA MET A 168 4.93 -20.42 3.81
C MET A 168 4.25 -21.74 3.43
N ARG A 169 2.91 -21.79 3.42
CA ARG A 169 2.14 -22.97 3.00
C ARG A 169 2.19 -23.20 1.50
N VAL A 170 1.97 -22.15 0.71
CA VAL A 170 1.97 -22.21 -0.77
C VAL A 170 3.34 -22.65 -1.28
N PHE A 171 4.41 -22.04 -0.77
CA PHE A 171 5.77 -22.38 -1.17
C PHE A 171 6.36 -23.58 -0.41
N LYS A 172 5.63 -24.14 0.58
CA LYS A 172 6.08 -25.23 1.47
C LYS A 172 7.48 -24.98 2.07
N THR A 173 7.73 -23.75 2.53
CA THR A 173 9.04 -23.34 3.08
C THR A 173 8.93 -22.68 4.45
N SER A 174 10.09 -22.52 5.12
CA SER A 174 10.17 -21.86 6.42
C SER A 174 10.04 -20.33 6.32
N ARG A 175 9.74 -19.67 7.44
CA ARG A 175 9.69 -18.20 7.51
C ARG A 175 11.01 -17.56 7.09
N ALA A 176 12.13 -18.12 7.53
CA ALA A 176 13.46 -17.63 7.17
C ALA A 176 13.70 -17.71 5.65
N ALA A 177 13.24 -18.78 5.00
CA ALA A 177 13.35 -18.93 3.55
C ALA A 177 12.50 -17.88 2.80
N ILE A 178 11.27 -17.62 3.27
CA ILE A 178 10.40 -16.56 2.72
C ILE A 178 11.04 -15.17 2.88
N ASP A 179 11.58 -14.86 4.06
CA ASP A 179 12.22 -13.56 4.32
C ASP A 179 13.49 -13.39 3.47
N MET A 180 14.29 -14.44 3.32
CA MET A 180 15.45 -14.45 2.41
C MET A 180 15.03 -14.26 0.96
N ARG A 181 13.97 -14.94 0.51
CA ARG A 181 13.44 -14.81 -0.86
C ARG A 181 12.95 -13.38 -1.11
N LYS A 182 12.17 -12.80 -0.19
CA LYS A 182 11.73 -11.39 -0.27
C LYS A 182 12.92 -10.44 -0.35
N LYS A 183 13.94 -10.63 0.51
CA LYS A 183 15.15 -9.81 0.49
C LYS A 183 15.90 -9.93 -0.84
N ARG A 184 16.02 -11.14 -1.39
CA ARG A 184 16.68 -11.40 -2.68
C ARG A 184 15.98 -10.68 -3.83
N ILE A 185 14.65 -10.80 -3.91
CA ILE A 185 13.84 -10.13 -4.93
C ILE A 185 14.03 -8.61 -4.86
N ILE A 186 13.99 -8.03 -3.65
CA ILE A 186 14.23 -6.59 -3.47
C ILE A 186 15.65 -6.19 -3.92
N LEU A 187 16.67 -6.99 -3.61
CA LEU A 187 18.05 -6.72 -4.06
C LEU A 187 18.18 -6.79 -5.58
N GLN A 188 17.60 -7.81 -6.23
CA GLN A 188 17.62 -7.94 -7.69
C GLN A 188 16.95 -6.73 -8.37
N LEU A 189 15.80 -6.30 -7.85
CA LEU A 189 15.12 -5.11 -8.36
C LEU A 189 15.96 -3.86 -8.13
N LYS A 190 16.52 -3.66 -6.93
CA LYS A 190 17.38 -2.50 -6.64
C LYS A 190 18.60 -2.42 -7.54
N GLU A 191 19.33 -3.52 -7.72
CA GLU A 191 20.50 -3.57 -8.61
C GLU A 191 20.10 -3.30 -10.07
N CYS A 192 18.97 -3.85 -10.51
CA CYS A 192 18.47 -3.58 -11.86
C CYS A 192 18.14 -2.10 -12.09
N PHE A 193 17.49 -1.45 -11.14
CA PHE A 193 17.21 0.00 -11.19
C PHE A 193 18.51 0.83 -11.18
N LYS A 194 19.48 0.45 -10.35
CA LYS A 194 20.79 1.13 -10.26
C LYS A 194 21.58 1.04 -11.57
N ILE A 195 21.62 -0.14 -12.20
CA ILE A 195 22.27 -0.34 -13.52
C ILE A 195 21.63 0.56 -14.59
N LYS A 196 20.34 0.86 -14.46
CA LYS A 196 19.58 1.69 -15.38
C LYS A 196 19.68 3.20 -15.07
N GLY A 197 20.51 3.61 -14.10
CA GLY A 197 20.78 5.02 -13.80
C GLY A 197 19.87 5.64 -12.74
N TYR A 198 18.99 4.85 -12.11
CA TYR A 198 18.06 5.33 -11.10
C TYR A 198 18.61 5.05 -9.69
N LEU A 199 18.92 6.12 -8.94
CA LEU A 199 19.27 6.03 -7.53
C LEU A 199 17.97 5.92 -6.71
N LEU A 200 17.64 4.69 -6.30
CA LEU A 200 16.61 4.46 -5.30
C LEU A 200 17.13 4.88 -3.92
N ASP A 201 17.07 6.18 -3.63
CA ASP A 201 17.20 6.71 -2.27
C ASP A 201 15.92 6.36 -1.50
N LEU A 202 15.92 5.16 -0.90
CA LEU A 202 14.87 4.64 -0.01
C LEU A 202 15.45 4.29 1.37
#